data_AF-A0A956D2S4-F1
#
_entry.id   AF-A0A956D2S4-F1
#
_cell.length_a   1.000
_cell.length_b   1.000
_cell.length_c   1.000
_cell.angle_alpha   90.00
_cell.angle_beta   90.00
_cell.angle_gamma   90.00
#
_symmetry.space_group_name_H-M   'P 1'
#
loop_
_entity.id
_entity.type
_entity.pdbx_description
1 polymer ?
#
loop_
_entity_poly.entity_id
_entity_poly.type
_entity_poly.pdbx_seq_one_letter_code
_entity_poly.pdbx_strand_id
1 'polypeptide(L)'
;MSVRRALALAWLLAACDEPSASAPGEPSAVELPTPEAFGVSHRTFGDYWHQGAAELTRYRLRQARYGEIHEGEAVLIFVTEPFLPDEQLKLEHGDHPEAIQVLKLNAWRHFWTGVYPYTVLTSTFSPEAGGPALKVSGSVQEWCGHAYTQLNRHDGQLRVRSHSYFQDEGDVDREFPEAALEDGLFATIRRDPSELPIGPTALVPGLHHLRFVHRELRAYAAEATLDETEDERFGGRVRRYRVRYPELDRTLTIYFARAHPRPILGWEEDGAAGHTEAVRTNAVLTDYWAHHGVGDGPYRAALGIGE
;
A
#
# COMPACT_ATOMS: atom_id res chain seq x y z
N MET A 1 83.39 0.03 45.23
CA MET A 1 82.38 -1.00 45.59
C MET A 1 81.04 -0.31 45.76
N SER A 2 79.96 -0.93 45.24
CA SER A 2 78.54 -0.53 45.27
C SER A 2 77.98 -0.11 43.91
N VAL A 3 77.81 -1.11 43.04
CA VAL A 3 77.01 -1.04 41.81
C VAL A 3 75.53 -1.19 42.21
N ARG A 4 74.72 -0.16 41.99
CA ARG A 4 73.26 -0.21 42.13
C ARG A 4 72.67 -0.98 40.94
N ARG A 5 72.12 -2.17 41.18
CA ARG A 5 71.32 -2.93 40.21
C ARG A 5 69.90 -2.36 40.19
N ALA A 6 69.48 -1.83 39.05
CA ALA A 6 68.08 -1.49 38.77
C ALA A 6 67.32 -2.78 38.42
N LEU A 7 66.24 -3.07 39.17
CA LEU A 7 65.25 -4.08 38.77
C LEU A 7 64.39 -3.50 37.65
N ALA A 8 64.47 -4.09 36.46
CA ALA A 8 63.51 -3.86 35.38
C ALA A 8 62.29 -4.76 35.63
N LEU A 9 61.13 -4.14 35.87
CA LEU A 9 59.85 -4.83 36.02
C LEU A 9 59.29 -5.10 34.61
N ALA A 10 59.36 -6.34 34.14
CA ALA A 10 58.78 -6.76 32.87
C ALA A 10 57.25 -6.86 33.01
N TRP A 11 56.53 -5.97 32.34
CA TRP A 11 55.08 -6.08 32.16
C TRP A 11 54.80 -7.10 31.05
N LEU A 12 54.24 -8.26 31.41
CA LEU A 12 53.62 -9.16 30.45
C LEU A 12 52.34 -8.50 29.91
N LEU A 13 52.37 -8.08 28.65
CA LEU A 13 51.16 -7.78 27.89
C LEU A 13 50.50 -9.12 27.53
N ALA A 14 49.48 -9.51 28.30
CA ALA A 14 48.55 -10.56 27.89
C ALA A 14 47.65 -9.97 26.80
N ALA A 15 47.89 -10.36 25.54
CA ALA A 15 46.96 -10.11 24.45
C ALA A 15 45.69 -10.92 24.72
N CYS A 16 44.59 -10.23 25.02
CA CYS A 16 43.26 -10.82 24.94
C CYS A 16 42.87 -10.84 23.46
N ASP A 17 42.84 -12.03 22.85
CA ASP A 17 42.06 -12.26 21.64
C ASP A 17 40.58 -12.05 22.01
N GLU A 18 40.02 -10.91 21.63
CA GLU A 18 38.57 -10.77 21.61
C GLU A 18 38.04 -11.66 20.48
N PRO A 19 37.08 -12.57 20.75
CA PRO A 19 36.39 -13.23 19.66
C PRO A 19 35.66 -12.15 18.85
N SER A 20 36.02 -12.04 17.57
CA SER A 20 35.29 -11.26 16.58
C SER A 20 33.81 -11.63 16.69
N ALA A 21 33.01 -10.71 17.24
CA ALA A 21 31.57 -10.81 17.14
C ALA A 21 31.25 -10.73 15.65
N SER A 22 30.88 -11.87 15.07
CA SER A 22 30.19 -11.90 13.78
C SER A 22 29.03 -10.92 13.86
N ALA A 23 28.90 -10.04 12.86
CA ALA A 23 27.69 -9.25 12.69
C ALA A 23 26.47 -10.18 12.89
N PRO A 24 25.43 -9.77 13.63
CA PRO A 24 24.23 -10.59 13.74
C PRO A 24 23.78 -10.92 12.32
N GLY A 25 23.76 -12.22 11.98
CA GLY A 25 23.29 -12.66 10.68
C GLY A 25 21.85 -12.17 10.50
N GLU A 26 21.50 -11.76 9.27
CA GLU A 26 20.14 -11.35 8.95
C GLU A 26 19.15 -12.39 9.52
N PRO A 27 18.12 -11.94 10.26
CA PRO A 27 17.14 -12.87 10.82
C PRO A 27 16.55 -13.73 9.70
N SER A 28 16.65 -15.04 9.86
CA SER A 28 16.04 -15.99 8.91
C SER A 28 14.54 -15.71 8.83
N ALA A 29 14.03 -15.48 7.63
CA ALA A 29 12.62 -15.17 7.40
C ALA A 29 11.71 -16.31 7.89
N VAL A 30 10.57 -15.95 8.47
CA VAL A 30 9.51 -16.92 8.81
C VAL A 30 8.89 -17.43 7.50
N GLU A 31 8.58 -18.72 7.43
CA GLU A 31 7.84 -19.30 6.32
C GLU A 31 6.35 -18.97 6.47
N LEU A 32 5.82 -18.16 5.55
CA LEU A 32 4.42 -17.73 5.52
C LEU A 32 3.72 -18.18 4.23
N PRO A 33 2.42 -18.50 4.28
CA PRO A 33 1.68 -18.89 3.08
C PRO A 33 1.61 -17.74 2.07
N THR A 34 1.77 -18.07 0.79
CA THR A 34 1.55 -17.11 -0.30
C THR A 34 0.07 -17.07 -0.71
N PRO A 35 -0.42 -15.94 -1.25
CA PRO A 35 -1.79 -15.83 -1.77
C PRO A 35 -2.17 -16.91 -2.77
N GLU A 36 -1.27 -17.25 -3.69
CA GLU A 36 -1.50 -18.29 -4.70
C GLU A 36 -1.63 -19.67 -4.08
N ALA A 37 -0.69 -20.05 -3.19
CA ALA A 37 -0.70 -21.36 -2.56
C ALA A 37 -1.96 -21.54 -1.69
N PHE A 38 -2.33 -20.50 -0.94
CA PHE A 38 -3.51 -20.53 -0.09
C PHE A 38 -4.82 -20.53 -0.89
N GLY A 39 -4.89 -19.77 -1.99
CA GLY A 39 -6.06 -19.68 -2.85
C GLY A 39 -6.40 -20.96 -3.63
N VAL A 40 -5.47 -21.92 -3.74
CA VAL A 40 -5.76 -23.22 -4.38
C VAL A 40 -6.80 -24.03 -3.59
N SER A 41 -6.72 -23.98 -2.26
CA SER A 41 -7.63 -24.67 -1.33
C SER A 41 -8.79 -23.80 -0.85
N HIS A 42 -8.65 -22.47 -0.89
CA HIS A 42 -9.68 -21.51 -0.48
C HIS A 42 -10.18 -20.76 -1.70
N ARG A 43 -11.21 -21.30 -2.37
CA ARG A 43 -11.63 -20.85 -3.71
C ARG A 43 -12.74 -19.80 -3.71
N THR A 44 -13.35 -19.56 -2.55
CA THR A 44 -14.39 -18.55 -2.39
C THR A 44 -13.81 -17.31 -1.69
N PHE A 45 -14.47 -16.16 -1.86
CA PHE A 45 -14.08 -14.94 -1.15
C PHE A 45 -14.04 -15.18 0.37
N GLY A 46 -15.08 -15.80 0.92
CA GLY A 46 -15.19 -16.01 2.36
C GLY A 46 -14.12 -16.94 2.93
N ASP A 47 -13.87 -18.07 2.26
CA ASP A 47 -12.83 -19.01 2.69
C ASP A 47 -11.43 -18.38 2.68
N TYR A 48 -11.19 -17.46 1.73
CA TYR A 48 -9.90 -16.78 1.60
C TYR A 48 -9.72 -15.65 2.61
N TRP A 49 -10.73 -14.79 2.79
CA TRP A 49 -10.59 -13.56 3.56
C TRP A 49 -10.99 -13.69 5.03
N HIS A 50 -11.87 -14.62 5.40
CA HIS A 50 -12.31 -14.81 6.80
C HIS A 50 -11.45 -15.80 7.61
N GLN A 51 -10.21 -16.00 7.18
CA GLN A 51 -9.23 -16.88 7.84
C GLN A 51 -8.48 -16.21 9.01
N GLY A 52 -8.74 -14.92 9.27
CA GLY A 52 -8.18 -14.21 10.42
C GLY A 52 -6.78 -13.61 10.22
N ALA A 53 -6.31 -13.52 8.97
CA ALA A 53 -5.05 -12.85 8.63
C ALA A 53 -5.22 -11.93 7.41
N ALA A 54 -4.28 -11.00 7.24
CA ALA A 54 -4.22 -10.09 6.10
C ALA A 54 -3.35 -10.65 4.98
N GLU A 55 -3.59 -10.20 3.75
CA GLU A 55 -2.65 -10.33 2.64
C GLU A 55 -1.77 -9.08 2.56
N LEU A 56 -0.46 -9.26 2.74
CA LEU A 56 0.54 -8.21 2.59
C LEU A 56 1.33 -8.50 1.31
N THR A 57 1.32 -7.55 0.37
CA THR A 57 2.05 -7.68 -0.90
C THR A 57 3.02 -6.52 -1.06
N ARG A 58 4.32 -6.82 -1.20
CA ARG A 58 5.37 -5.83 -1.47
C ARG A 58 5.62 -5.70 -2.96
N TYR A 59 5.88 -4.48 -3.38
CA TYR A 59 6.21 -4.10 -4.74
C TYR A 59 7.50 -3.28 -4.74
N ARG A 60 8.37 -3.58 -5.70
CA ARG A 60 9.45 -2.65 -6.09
C ARG A 60 8.79 -1.49 -6.82
N LEU A 61 8.93 -0.27 -6.28
CA LEU A 61 8.33 0.94 -6.81
C LEU A 61 9.38 1.79 -7.51
N ARG A 62 9.06 2.25 -8.71
CA ARG A 62 9.75 3.31 -9.44
C ARG A 62 8.80 4.48 -9.53
N GLN A 63 8.92 5.45 -8.63
CA GLN A 63 7.99 6.56 -8.52
C GLN A 63 8.48 7.75 -9.35
N ALA A 64 7.66 8.21 -10.28
CA ALA A 64 7.91 9.48 -10.94
C ALA A 64 7.58 10.65 -10.00
N ARG A 65 8.55 11.55 -9.79
CA ARG A 65 8.39 12.77 -8.99
C ARG A 65 9.47 13.79 -9.38
N TYR A 66 9.08 15.06 -9.52
CA TYR A 66 9.99 16.15 -9.90
C TYR A 66 10.75 15.93 -11.22
N GLY A 67 10.13 15.25 -12.19
CA GLY A 67 10.75 14.95 -13.49
C GLY A 67 11.77 13.81 -13.47
N GLU A 68 11.99 13.18 -12.31
CA GLU A 68 12.94 12.08 -12.11
C GLU A 68 12.20 10.81 -11.68
N ILE A 69 12.86 9.66 -11.81
CA ILE A 69 12.37 8.37 -11.32
C ILE A 69 13.12 8.01 -10.04
N HIS A 70 12.37 7.82 -8.96
CA HIS A 70 12.89 7.49 -7.63
C HIS A 70 12.58 6.04 -7.30
N GLU A 71 13.61 5.26 -7.01
CA GLU A 71 13.43 3.89 -6.49
C GLU A 71 12.82 3.95 -5.08
N GLY A 72 11.94 3.02 -4.79
CA GLY A 72 11.25 2.92 -3.52
C GLY A 72 10.49 1.62 -3.38
N GLU A 73 9.57 1.62 -2.43
CA GLU A 73 8.77 0.46 -2.08
C GLU A 73 7.30 0.84 -2.01
N ALA A 74 6.44 -0.11 -2.35
CA ALA A 74 5.03 -0.03 -2.04
C ALA A 74 4.55 -1.33 -1.39
N VAL A 75 3.58 -1.21 -0.50
CA VAL A 75 2.93 -2.35 0.14
C VAL A 75 1.42 -2.18 0.04
N LEU A 76 0.74 -3.18 -0.52
CA LEU A 76 -0.71 -3.28 -0.45
C LEU A 76 -1.07 -4.28 0.64
N ILE A 77 -1.96 -3.87 1.55
CA ILE A 77 -2.41 -4.68 2.68
C ILE A 77 -3.92 -4.81 2.59
N PHE A 78 -4.40 -6.02 2.34
CA PHE A 78 -5.83 -6.33 2.29
C PHE A 78 -6.25 -7.14 3.51
N VAL A 79 -7.36 -6.76 4.14
CA VAL A 79 -7.92 -7.47 5.29
C VAL A 79 -9.43 -7.23 5.37
N THR A 80 -10.19 -8.23 5.82
CA THR A 80 -11.61 -8.02 6.18
C THR A 80 -11.74 -7.53 7.61
N GLU A 81 -12.63 -6.58 7.83
CA GLU A 81 -12.94 -6.07 9.17
C GLU A 81 -14.40 -5.60 9.27
N PRO A 82 -15.01 -5.66 10.45
CA PRO A 82 -16.32 -5.09 10.69
C PRO A 82 -16.24 -3.55 10.70
N PHE A 83 -17.19 -2.91 10.04
CA PHE A 83 -17.24 -1.47 9.82
C PHE A 83 -18.64 -0.93 10.11
N LEU A 84 -18.70 0.26 10.69
CA LEU A 84 -19.91 1.03 10.96
C LEU A 84 -20.10 2.07 9.86
N PRO A 85 -21.05 1.88 8.92
CA PRO A 85 -21.21 2.77 7.78
C PRO A 85 -21.58 4.21 8.14
N ASP A 86 -22.40 4.40 9.16
CA ASP A 86 -22.90 5.72 9.55
C ASP A 86 -21.81 6.51 10.28
N GLU A 87 -21.12 5.88 11.24
CA GLU A 87 -19.99 6.49 11.97
C GLU A 87 -18.71 6.58 11.13
N GLN A 88 -18.58 5.75 10.08
CA GLN A 88 -17.40 5.65 9.21
C GLN A 88 -16.14 5.15 9.96
N LEU A 89 -16.34 4.18 10.87
CA LEU A 89 -15.33 3.64 11.78
C LEU A 89 -15.28 2.11 11.73
N LYS A 90 -14.15 1.54 12.12
CA LYS A 90 -14.05 0.11 12.42
C LYS A 90 -14.83 -0.20 13.71
N LEU A 91 -15.56 -1.31 13.73
CA LEU A 91 -16.17 -1.84 14.95
C LEU A 91 -15.11 -2.63 15.72
N GLU A 92 -14.60 -2.07 16.82
CA GLU A 92 -13.54 -2.70 17.60
C GLU A 92 -14.05 -3.75 18.61
N HIS A 93 -15.24 -3.53 19.18
CA HIS A 93 -15.76 -4.33 20.30
C HIS A 93 -17.28 -4.47 20.25
N GLY A 94 -17.76 -5.61 20.74
CA GLY A 94 -19.18 -5.91 20.84
C GLY A 94 -19.84 -6.17 19.48
N ASP A 95 -21.14 -6.40 19.52
CA ASP A 95 -21.97 -6.58 18.33
C ASP A 95 -22.69 -5.26 18.01
N HIS A 96 -22.79 -4.94 16.73
CA HIS A 96 -23.59 -3.81 16.26
C HIS A 96 -24.49 -4.26 15.11
N PRO A 97 -25.81 -4.07 15.18
CA PRO A 97 -26.75 -4.60 14.19
C PRO A 97 -26.57 -3.99 12.79
N GLU A 98 -25.99 -2.78 12.71
CA GLU A 98 -25.74 -2.06 11.47
C GLU A 98 -24.30 -2.23 10.96
N ALA A 99 -23.45 -2.99 11.68
CA ALA A 99 -22.11 -3.26 11.20
C ALA A 99 -22.15 -4.17 9.97
N ILE A 100 -21.27 -3.88 9.02
CA ILE A 100 -21.05 -4.68 7.82
C ILE A 100 -19.58 -5.08 7.71
N GLN A 101 -19.30 -6.16 6.99
CA GLN A 101 -17.92 -6.50 6.64
C GLN A 101 -17.44 -5.66 5.46
N VAL A 102 -16.23 -5.12 5.57
CA VAL A 102 -15.52 -4.45 4.47
C VAL A 102 -14.22 -5.18 4.16
N LEU A 103 -13.83 -5.17 2.89
CA LEU A 103 -12.45 -5.40 2.48
C LEU A 103 -11.70 -4.05 2.60
N LYS A 104 -10.90 -3.91 3.65
CA LYS A 104 -9.99 -2.77 3.80
C LYS A 104 -8.75 -2.99 2.94
N LEU A 105 -8.35 -1.95 2.22
CA LEU A 105 -7.04 -1.83 1.59
C LEU A 105 -6.27 -0.70 2.27
N ASN A 106 -5.05 -0.98 2.74
CA ASN A 106 -4.03 0.04 2.98
C ASN A 106 -2.99 -0.03 1.86
N ALA A 107 -2.87 1.03 1.06
CA ALA A 107 -1.87 1.18 0.02
C ALA A 107 -0.79 2.16 0.50
N TRP A 108 0.36 1.61 0.89
CA TRP A 108 1.51 2.35 1.38
C TRP A 108 2.57 2.50 0.30
N ARG A 109 3.21 3.67 0.22
CA ARG A 109 4.36 3.94 -0.64
C ARG A 109 5.42 4.71 0.12
N HIS A 110 6.68 4.38 -0.13
CA HIS A 110 7.83 5.07 0.41
C HIS A 110 8.94 5.18 -0.64
N PHE A 111 9.48 6.38 -0.83
CA PHE A 111 10.57 6.64 -1.77
C PHE A 111 11.31 7.91 -1.37
N TRP A 112 12.58 8.01 -1.77
CA TRP A 112 13.42 9.19 -1.51
C TRP A 112 13.40 10.14 -2.69
N THR A 113 13.35 11.45 -2.44
CA THR A 113 13.60 12.48 -3.45
C THR A 113 14.92 13.19 -3.16
N GLY A 114 16.03 12.49 -3.44
CA GLY A 114 17.36 12.93 -3.06
C GLY A 114 17.58 12.80 -1.56
N VAL A 115 17.40 13.88 -0.80
CA VAL A 115 17.77 13.94 0.63
C VAL A 115 16.61 13.72 1.59
N TYR A 116 15.36 13.65 1.13
CA TYR A 116 14.19 13.49 2.01
C TYR A 116 13.20 12.45 1.49
N PRO A 117 12.48 11.74 2.40
CA PRO A 117 11.54 10.72 2.01
C PRO A 117 10.12 11.27 1.83
N TYR A 118 9.38 10.63 0.94
CA TYR A 118 7.93 10.64 0.93
C TYR A 118 7.42 9.38 1.60
N THR A 119 6.45 9.53 2.49
CA THR A 119 5.63 8.43 3.01
C THR A 119 4.17 8.72 2.70
N VAL A 120 3.55 7.83 1.94
CA VAL A 120 2.17 7.97 1.48
C VAL A 120 1.38 6.76 1.90
N LEU A 121 0.20 6.98 2.47
CA LEU A 121 -0.73 5.92 2.83
C LEU A 121 -2.13 6.33 2.39
N THR A 122 -2.76 5.51 1.56
CA THR A 122 -4.21 5.58 1.31
C THR A 122 -4.89 4.33 1.90
N SER A 123 -6.04 4.54 2.53
CA SER A 123 -6.86 3.50 3.15
C SER A 123 -8.25 3.53 2.52
N THR A 124 -8.69 2.41 1.96
CA THR A 124 -10.00 2.27 1.31
C THR A 124 -10.82 1.21 2.02
N PHE A 125 -12.11 1.48 2.25
CA PHE A 125 -13.03 0.59 2.95
C PHE A 125 -14.19 0.25 2.02
N SER A 126 -14.14 -0.95 1.42
CA SER A 126 -15.12 -1.38 0.41
C SER A 126 -16.02 -2.49 0.95
N PRO A 127 -17.36 -2.41 0.82
CA PRO A 127 -18.24 -3.46 1.31
C PRO A 127 -17.90 -4.83 0.70
N GLU A 128 -17.86 -5.87 1.53
CA GLU A 128 -17.65 -7.25 1.06
C GLU A 128 -18.79 -7.71 0.14
N ALA A 129 -20.02 -7.30 0.44
CA ALA A 129 -21.21 -7.62 -0.35
C ALA A 129 -21.23 -6.91 -1.73
N GLY A 130 -20.36 -5.92 -1.92
CA GLY A 130 -20.18 -5.19 -3.16
C GLY A 130 -20.74 -3.77 -3.18
N GLY A 131 -20.58 -3.12 -4.34
CA GLY A 131 -20.80 -1.68 -4.48
C GLY A 131 -19.55 -0.82 -4.23
N PRO A 132 -19.72 0.51 -4.19
CA PRO A 132 -18.59 1.45 -4.11
C PRO A 132 -17.95 1.47 -2.72
N ALA A 133 -16.70 1.93 -2.67
CA ALA A 133 -16.04 2.21 -1.39
C ALA A 133 -16.84 3.21 -0.55
N LEU A 134 -16.98 2.93 0.74
CA LEU A 134 -17.67 3.76 1.73
C LEU A 134 -16.78 4.91 2.19
N LYS A 135 -15.49 4.65 2.30
CA LYS A 135 -14.49 5.59 2.82
C LYS A 135 -13.18 5.43 2.08
N VAL A 136 -12.53 6.57 1.83
CA VAL A 136 -11.12 6.63 1.45
C VAL A 136 -10.44 7.70 2.31
N SER A 137 -9.31 7.39 2.93
CA SER A 137 -8.47 8.41 3.58
C SER A 137 -7.05 8.32 3.09
N GLY A 138 -6.41 9.44 2.82
CA GLY A 138 -5.05 9.54 2.33
C GLY A 138 -4.22 10.49 3.18
N SER A 139 -2.95 10.14 3.41
CA SER A 139 -1.95 11.04 3.98
C SER A 139 -0.67 11.03 3.18
N VAL A 140 -0.05 12.20 3.04
CA VAL A 140 1.26 12.39 2.42
C VAL A 140 2.13 13.13 3.43
N GLN A 141 3.30 12.57 3.73
CA GLN A 141 4.24 13.10 4.71
C GLN A 141 5.63 13.18 4.10
N GLU A 142 6.24 14.37 4.16
CA GLU A 142 7.58 14.66 3.67
C GLU A 142 8.14 15.90 4.41
N TRP A 143 9.41 16.27 4.18
CA TRP A 143 10.06 17.32 4.97
C TRP A 143 9.51 18.73 4.73
N CYS A 144 8.89 19.01 3.58
CA CYS A 144 8.27 20.30 3.29
C CYS A 144 6.89 20.44 3.95
N GLY A 145 6.26 19.35 4.41
CA GLY A 145 4.98 19.39 5.07
C GLY A 145 4.18 18.08 5.01
N HIS A 146 2.95 18.18 5.54
CA HIS A 146 2.00 17.08 5.60
C HIS A 146 0.65 17.50 5.02
N ALA A 147 -0.04 16.54 4.42
CA ALA A 147 -1.44 16.68 4.02
C ALA A 147 -2.23 15.43 4.39
N TYR A 148 -3.46 15.62 4.81
CA TYR A 148 -4.44 14.57 5.10
C TYR A 148 -5.74 14.88 4.39
N THR A 149 -6.35 13.88 3.76
CA THR A 149 -7.64 14.00 3.09
C THR A 149 -8.49 12.77 3.39
N GLN A 150 -9.77 12.97 3.68
CA GLN A 150 -10.74 11.91 3.87
C GLN A 150 -11.98 12.18 3.01
N LEU A 151 -12.42 11.13 2.33
CA LEU A 151 -13.65 11.01 1.57
C LEU A 151 -14.56 10.01 2.29
N ASN A 152 -15.78 10.45 2.62
CA ASN A 152 -16.82 9.60 3.19
C ASN A 152 -18.03 9.62 2.26
N ARG A 153 -18.53 8.44 1.93
CA ARG A 153 -19.81 8.26 1.27
C ARG A 153 -20.90 8.27 2.33
N HIS A 154 -21.75 9.29 2.30
CA HIS A 154 -22.83 9.48 3.26
C HIS A 154 -24.01 10.16 2.56
N ASP A 155 -25.25 9.71 2.80
CA ASP A 155 -26.48 10.26 2.21
C ASP A 155 -26.46 10.46 0.68
N GLY A 156 -25.83 9.54 -0.06
CA GLY A 156 -25.73 9.62 -1.51
C GLY A 156 -24.78 10.71 -2.02
N GLN A 157 -23.91 11.24 -1.16
CA GLN A 157 -22.88 12.23 -1.52
C GLN A 157 -21.49 11.78 -1.07
N LEU A 158 -20.47 12.48 -1.56
CA LEU A 158 -19.10 12.35 -1.07
C LEU A 158 -18.75 13.59 -0.23
N ARG A 159 -18.60 13.38 1.07
CA ARG A 159 -18.09 14.38 1.99
C ARG A 159 -16.57 14.34 2.04
N VAL A 160 -15.95 15.49 1.83
CA VAL A 160 -14.50 15.69 1.90
C VAL A 160 -14.16 16.45 3.15
N ARG A 161 -13.18 15.95 3.89
CA ARG A 161 -12.41 16.75 4.84
C ARG A 161 -10.94 16.67 4.50
N SER A 162 -10.27 17.80 4.36
CA SER A 162 -8.84 17.86 4.05
C SER A 162 -8.16 18.90 4.92
N HIS A 163 -6.94 18.59 5.36
CA HIS A 163 -6.03 19.51 6.03
C HIS A 163 -4.70 19.48 5.29
N SER A 164 -4.22 20.64 4.85
CA SER A 164 -2.97 20.75 4.11
C SER A 164 -2.14 21.93 4.60
N TYR A 165 -0.84 21.70 4.75
CA TYR A 165 0.13 22.75 5.06
C TYR A 165 0.30 23.76 3.90
N PHE A 166 -0.09 23.39 2.67
CA PHE A 166 0.18 24.17 1.47
C PHE A 166 -0.94 25.17 1.17
N GLN A 167 -0.57 26.44 0.96
CA GLN A 167 -1.51 27.58 0.84
C GLN A 167 -2.61 27.38 -0.21
N ASP A 168 -2.28 26.84 -1.37
CA ASP A 168 -3.24 26.67 -2.48
C ASP A 168 -4.25 25.54 -2.22
N GLU A 169 -3.94 24.63 -1.29
CA GLU A 169 -4.82 23.53 -0.89
C GLU A 169 -5.62 23.90 0.36
N GLY A 170 -4.91 24.32 1.42
CA GLY A 170 -5.50 24.70 2.70
C GLY A 170 -6.40 23.64 3.32
N ASP A 171 -7.28 24.08 4.22
CA ASP A 171 -8.30 23.25 4.84
C ASP A 171 -9.59 23.27 4.01
N VAL A 172 -10.20 22.09 3.85
CA VAL A 172 -11.43 21.90 3.07
C VAL A 172 -12.41 21.06 3.88
N ASP A 173 -13.66 21.52 4.02
CA ASP A 173 -14.83 20.70 4.41
C ASP A 173 -15.95 21.00 3.42
N ARG A 174 -16.27 20.04 2.55
CA ARG A 174 -17.31 20.20 1.52
C ARG A 174 -17.92 18.88 1.10
N GLU A 175 -19.03 18.95 0.41
CA GLU A 175 -19.69 17.81 -0.21
C GLU A 175 -19.69 17.98 -1.73
N PHE A 176 -19.61 16.87 -2.46
CA PHE A 176 -19.81 16.84 -3.90
C PHE A 176 -20.60 15.59 -4.31
N PRO A 177 -21.16 15.57 -5.54
CA PRO A 177 -21.99 14.47 -6.01
C PRO A 177 -21.30 13.11 -5.88
N GLU A 178 -22.13 12.08 -5.72
CA GLU A 178 -21.74 10.68 -5.81
C GLU A 178 -20.84 10.42 -7.03
N ALA A 179 -19.71 9.74 -6.81
CA ALA A 179 -18.82 9.27 -7.86
C ALA A 179 -18.08 8.01 -7.42
N ALA A 180 -17.65 7.21 -8.39
CA ALA A 180 -16.72 6.12 -8.15
C ALA A 180 -15.34 6.67 -7.72
N LEU A 181 -14.64 5.92 -6.86
CA LEU A 181 -13.33 6.31 -6.33
C LEU A 181 -12.27 5.38 -6.91
N GLU A 182 -11.22 5.94 -7.53
CA GLU A 182 -10.11 5.17 -8.10
C GLU A 182 -9.43 4.28 -7.05
N ASP A 183 -9.25 4.79 -5.82
CA ASP A 183 -8.67 4.05 -4.69
C ASP A 183 -9.47 2.78 -4.33
N GLY A 184 -10.74 2.68 -4.74
CA GLY A 184 -11.59 1.50 -4.54
C GLY A 184 -11.43 0.40 -5.59
N LEU A 185 -10.83 0.71 -6.75
CA LEU A 185 -10.73 -0.24 -7.87
C LEU A 185 -9.93 -1.48 -7.51
N PHE A 186 -8.89 -1.33 -6.70
CA PHE A 186 -8.06 -2.43 -6.23
C PHE A 186 -8.88 -3.43 -5.41
N ALA A 187 -9.72 -2.96 -4.49
CA ALA A 187 -10.63 -3.82 -3.73
C ALA A 187 -11.68 -4.47 -4.63
N THR A 188 -12.23 -3.74 -5.61
CA THR A 188 -13.15 -4.30 -6.62
C THR A 188 -12.51 -5.45 -7.41
N ILE A 189 -11.27 -5.31 -7.87
CA ILE A 189 -10.54 -6.40 -8.56
C ILE A 189 -10.45 -7.65 -7.67
N ARG A 190 -10.12 -7.48 -6.40
CA ARG A 190 -9.93 -8.58 -5.45
C ARG A 190 -11.25 -9.29 -5.15
N ARG A 191 -12.35 -8.54 -5.06
CA ARG A 191 -13.70 -9.05 -4.79
C ARG A 191 -14.35 -9.66 -6.03
N ASP A 192 -14.57 -8.85 -7.06
CA ASP A 192 -15.14 -9.27 -8.34
C ASP A 192 -14.77 -8.28 -9.47
N PRO A 193 -13.85 -8.64 -10.38
CA PRO A 193 -13.48 -7.80 -11.52
C PRO A 193 -14.63 -7.47 -12.48
N SER A 194 -15.76 -8.20 -12.43
CA SER A 194 -16.93 -7.91 -13.28
C SER A 194 -17.68 -6.64 -12.86
N GLU A 195 -17.44 -6.14 -11.64
CA GLU A 195 -18.01 -4.88 -11.14
C GLU A 195 -17.18 -3.64 -11.49
N LEU A 196 -16.05 -3.82 -12.18
CA LEU A 196 -15.27 -2.69 -12.66
C LEU A 196 -16.04 -1.90 -13.72
N PRO A 197 -16.04 -0.55 -13.67
CA PRO A 197 -16.63 0.24 -14.73
C PRO A 197 -15.87 0.02 -16.04
N ILE A 198 -16.59 -0.06 -17.16
CA ILE A 198 -16.02 -0.24 -18.51
C ILE A 198 -16.68 0.77 -19.46
N GLY A 199 -15.90 1.36 -20.35
CA GLY A 199 -16.33 2.43 -21.24
C GLY A 199 -16.18 3.83 -20.62
N PRO A 200 -16.93 4.81 -21.14
CA PRO A 200 -16.99 6.15 -20.57
C PRO A 200 -17.56 6.14 -19.15
N THR A 201 -16.87 6.80 -18.23
CA THR A 201 -17.21 6.85 -16.81
C THR A 201 -16.70 8.15 -16.17
N ALA A 202 -16.96 8.35 -14.87
CA ALA A 202 -16.40 9.43 -14.08
C ALA A 202 -15.90 8.88 -12.74
N LEU A 203 -14.64 9.16 -12.42
CA LEU A 203 -14.02 8.72 -11.17
C LEU A 203 -13.32 9.90 -10.49
N VAL A 204 -13.29 9.88 -9.16
CA VAL A 204 -12.32 10.65 -8.38
C VAL A 204 -10.97 9.91 -8.48
N PRO A 205 -9.91 10.51 -9.07
CA PRO A 205 -8.59 9.91 -9.15
C PRO A 205 -8.00 9.64 -7.77
N GLY A 206 -6.98 8.79 -7.70
CA GLY A 206 -6.35 8.41 -6.43
C GLY A 206 -5.94 9.64 -5.61
N LEU A 207 -6.24 9.64 -4.30
CA LEU A 207 -5.96 10.79 -3.43
C LEU A 207 -4.47 11.20 -3.46
N HIS A 208 -3.56 10.22 -3.49
CA HIS A 208 -2.12 10.49 -3.61
C HIS A 208 -1.78 11.20 -4.93
N HIS A 209 -2.43 10.82 -6.03
CA HIS A 209 -2.19 11.40 -7.34
C HIS A 209 -2.61 12.87 -7.36
N LEU A 210 -3.85 13.16 -6.97
CA LEU A 210 -4.37 14.54 -6.95
C LEU A 210 -3.49 15.46 -6.09
N ARG A 211 -3.04 14.96 -4.94
CA ARG A 211 -2.08 15.67 -4.08
C ARG A 211 -0.74 15.87 -4.78
N PHE A 212 -0.19 14.85 -5.43
CA PHE A 212 1.09 14.95 -6.10
C PHE A 212 1.13 15.95 -7.24
N VAL A 213 0.05 16.05 -8.02
CA VAL A 213 -0.04 16.97 -9.16
C VAL A 213 -0.78 18.27 -8.85
N HIS A 214 -1.16 18.50 -7.59
CA HIS A 214 -1.91 19.67 -7.13
C HIS A 214 -3.16 19.95 -7.98
N ARG A 215 -4.01 18.93 -8.12
CA ARG A 215 -5.27 19.02 -8.86
C ARG A 215 -6.46 19.02 -7.91
N GLU A 216 -7.53 19.70 -8.34
CA GLU A 216 -8.76 19.80 -7.57
C GLU A 216 -9.32 18.41 -7.27
N LEU A 217 -9.75 18.19 -6.03
CA LEU A 217 -10.43 16.97 -5.65
C LEU A 217 -11.87 16.98 -6.19
N ARG A 218 -12.11 16.29 -7.30
CA ARG A 218 -13.45 16.07 -7.85
C ARG A 218 -13.46 14.83 -8.73
N ALA A 219 -14.64 14.48 -9.23
CA ALA A 219 -14.74 13.52 -10.32
C ALA A 219 -14.19 14.11 -11.63
N TYR A 220 -13.49 13.26 -12.38
CA TYR A 220 -12.98 13.54 -13.72
C TYR A 220 -13.55 12.50 -14.68
N ALA A 221 -13.89 12.95 -15.90
CA ALA A 221 -14.28 12.03 -16.97
C ALA A 221 -13.12 11.08 -17.29
N ALA A 222 -13.43 9.81 -17.46
CA ALA A 222 -12.46 8.76 -17.73
C ALA A 222 -13.01 7.73 -18.73
N GLU A 223 -12.10 6.98 -19.33
CA GLU A 223 -12.39 5.83 -20.17
C GLU A 223 -11.73 4.59 -19.56
N ALA A 224 -12.52 3.58 -19.23
CA ALA A 224 -12.06 2.37 -18.55
C ALA A 224 -12.14 1.13 -19.46
N THR A 225 -11.10 0.30 -19.45
CA THR A 225 -11.04 -0.94 -20.25
C THR A 225 -10.47 -2.09 -19.45
N LEU A 226 -10.97 -3.30 -19.72
CA LEU A 226 -10.47 -4.55 -19.14
C LEU A 226 -10.17 -5.52 -20.26
N ASP A 227 -8.91 -5.95 -20.35
CA ASP A 227 -8.42 -6.87 -21.38
C ASP A 227 -7.45 -7.92 -20.79
N GLU A 228 -7.01 -8.86 -21.63
CA GLU A 228 -5.92 -9.80 -21.33
C GLU A 228 -4.71 -9.45 -22.18
N THR A 229 -3.53 -9.54 -21.58
CA THR A 229 -2.24 -9.30 -22.25
C THR A 229 -1.20 -10.31 -21.80
N GLU A 230 -0.15 -10.48 -22.59
CA GLU A 230 1.07 -11.20 -22.16
C GLU A 230 2.09 -10.16 -21.68
N ASP A 231 2.68 -10.43 -20.51
CA ASP A 231 3.69 -9.59 -19.89
C ASP A 231 4.68 -10.46 -19.10
N GLU A 232 5.93 -10.50 -19.58
CA GLU A 232 6.98 -11.34 -19.01
C GLU A 232 7.35 -10.92 -17.58
N ARG A 233 7.11 -9.66 -17.17
CA ARG A 233 7.33 -9.22 -15.78
C ARG A 233 6.48 -10.00 -14.79
N PHE A 234 5.36 -10.56 -15.27
CA PHE A 234 4.37 -11.27 -14.48
C PHE A 234 4.25 -12.76 -14.86
N GLY A 235 5.21 -13.30 -15.62
CA GLY A 235 5.25 -14.72 -15.98
C GLY A 235 4.21 -15.13 -17.03
N GLY A 236 3.79 -14.20 -17.91
CA GLY A 236 2.97 -14.50 -19.08
C GLY A 236 1.61 -13.82 -19.07
N ARG A 237 0.53 -14.60 -19.27
CA ARG A 237 -0.82 -14.03 -19.50
C ARG A 237 -1.47 -13.52 -18.22
N VAL A 238 -1.82 -12.23 -18.22
CA VAL A 238 -2.43 -11.51 -17.10
C VAL A 238 -3.68 -10.74 -17.53
N ARG A 239 -4.48 -10.32 -16.55
CA ARG A 239 -5.55 -9.33 -16.76
C ARG A 239 -4.98 -7.94 -16.61
N ARG A 240 -5.44 -7.01 -17.45
CA ARG A 240 -5.06 -5.61 -17.42
C ARG A 240 -6.30 -4.73 -17.39
N TYR A 241 -6.41 -3.91 -16.35
CA TYR A 241 -7.45 -2.88 -16.23
C TYR A 241 -6.83 -1.50 -16.41
N ARG A 242 -7.33 -0.70 -17.35
CA ARG A 242 -6.82 0.64 -17.66
C ARG A 242 -7.89 1.68 -17.46
N VAL A 243 -7.55 2.78 -16.79
CA VAL A 243 -8.38 3.97 -16.62
C VAL A 243 -7.64 5.18 -17.15
N ARG A 244 -8.12 5.74 -18.26
CA ARG A 244 -7.55 6.95 -18.87
C ARG A 244 -8.35 8.18 -18.49
N TYR A 245 -7.67 9.19 -17.96
CA TYR A 245 -8.21 10.52 -17.62
C TYR A 245 -7.69 11.55 -18.64
N PRO A 246 -8.47 11.90 -19.68
CA PRO A 246 -8.00 12.80 -20.74
C PRO A 246 -7.64 14.19 -20.23
N GLU A 247 -8.43 14.75 -19.30
CA GLU A 247 -8.22 16.08 -18.75
C GLU A 247 -6.92 16.19 -17.93
N LEU A 248 -6.52 15.08 -17.30
CA LEU A 248 -5.32 15.02 -16.46
C LEU A 248 -4.07 14.57 -17.21
N ASP A 249 -4.22 14.21 -18.50
CA ASP A 249 -3.19 13.52 -19.28
C ASP A 249 -2.58 12.36 -18.48
N ARG A 250 -3.46 11.50 -17.93
CA ARG A 250 -3.06 10.37 -17.07
C ARG A 250 -3.73 9.07 -17.48
N THR A 251 -3.00 7.97 -17.38
CA THR A 251 -3.53 6.60 -17.44
C THR A 251 -3.05 5.81 -16.23
N LEU A 252 -3.99 5.19 -15.50
CA LEU A 252 -3.69 4.14 -14.53
C LEU A 252 -3.86 2.78 -15.21
N THR A 253 -2.88 1.91 -15.09
CA THR A 253 -2.95 0.52 -15.56
C THR A 253 -2.69 -0.42 -14.38
N ILE A 254 -3.61 -1.34 -14.10
CA ILE A 254 -3.48 -2.34 -13.03
C ILE A 254 -3.41 -3.73 -13.66
N TYR A 255 -2.37 -4.49 -13.31
CA TYR A 255 -2.16 -5.87 -13.74
C TYR A 255 -2.49 -6.82 -12.60
N PHE A 256 -3.29 -7.85 -12.88
CA PHE A 256 -3.70 -8.82 -11.86
C PHE A 256 -3.85 -10.24 -12.42
N ALA A 257 -3.73 -11.22 -11.54
CA ALA A 257 -3.83 -12.63 -11.92
C ALA A 257 -5.26 -13.00 -12.33
N ARG A 258 -5.38 -13.92 -13.28
CA ARG A 258 -6.68 -14.44 -13.76
C ARG A 258 -7.39 -15.29 -12.71
N ALA A 259 -6.62 -16.10 -11.99
CA ALA A 259 -7.13 -17.05 -11.01
C ALA A 259 -7.40 -16.37 -9.67
N HIS A 260 -8.40 -16.86 -8.93
CA HIS A 260 -8.61 -16.51 -7.53
C HIS A 260 -7.31 -16.75 -6.72
N PRO A 261 -6.92 -15.86 -5.78
CA PRO A 261 -7.66 -14.70 -5.25
C PRO A 261 -7.49 -13.40 -6.08
N ARG A 262 -7.00 -13.52 -7.32
CA ARG A 262 -6.64 -12.42 -8.24
C ARG A 262 -5.57 -11.47 -7.65
N PRO A 263 -4.36 -11.96 -7.26
CA PRO A 263 -3.27 -11.09 -6.81
C PRO A 263 -3.03 -9.90 -7.75
N ILE A 264 -2.88 -8.71 -7.17
CA ILE A 264 -2.39 -7.54 -7.90
C ILE A 264 -0.91 -7.78 -8.16
N LEU A 265 -0.53 -7.88 -9.42
CA LEU A 265 0.82 -8.21 -9.86
C LEU A 265 1.68 -6.96 -10.02
N GLY A 266 1.05 -5.84 -10.37
CA GLY A 266 1.70 -4.55 -10.50
C GLY A 266 0.75 -3.49 -11.03
N TRP A 267 1.22 -2.26 -11.09
CA TRP A 267 0.50 -1.16 -11.74
C TRP A 267 1.47 -0.16 -12.37
N GLU A 268 0.96 0.61 -13.31
CA GLU A 268 1.63 1.73 -13.96
C GLU A 268 0.76 2.98 -13.85
N GLU A 269 1.39 4.13 -13.65
CA GLU A 269 0.75 5.45 -13.72
C GLU A 269 1.53 6.27 -14.74
N ASP A 270 0.95 6.46 -15.92
CA ASP A 270 1.54 7.22 -17.03
C ASP A 270 0.89 8.59 -17.14
N GLY A 271 1.69 9.61 -17.42
CA GLY A 271 1.15 10.93 -17.76
C GLY A 271 2.18 12.05 -17.75
N ALA A 272 1.70 13.29 -17.72
CA ALA A 272 2.55 14.48 -17.65
C ALA A 272 3.51 14.51 -16.44
N ALA A 273 3.18 13.78 -15.36
CA ALA A 273 4.02 13.66 -14.17
C ALA A 273 5.17 12.64 -14.31
N GLY A 274 5.22 11.90 -15.43
CA GLY A 274 6.17 10.83 -15.71
C GLY A 274 5.54 9.44 -15.64
N HIS A 275 6.38 8.40 -15.70
CA HIS A 275 5.98 6.99 -15.64
C HIS A 275 6.32 6.42 -14.25
N THR A 276 5.29 6.08 -13.48
CA THR A 276 5.44 5.32 -12.24
C THR A 276 5.13 3.85 -12.50
N GLU A 277 5.95 2.95 -11.96
CA GLU A 277 5.78 1.50 -12.10
C GLU A 277 5.93 0.84 -10.72
N ALA A 278 5.03 -0.10 -10.41
CA ALA A 278 5.19 -0.99 -9.27
C ALA A 278 5.06 -2.45 -9.72
N VAL A 279 6.05 -3.27 -9.39
CA VAL A 279 6.09 -4.70 -9.73
C VAL A 279 6.21 -5.52 -8.45
N ARG A 280 5.31 -6.49 -8.28
CA ARG A 280 5.29 -7.34 -7.09
C ARG A 280 6.60 -8.10 -6.92
N THR A 281 7.10 -8.15 -5.69
CA THR A 281 8.29 -8.93 -5.32
C THR A 281 7.98 -10.02 -4.31
N ASN A 282 7.09 -9.75 -3.36
CA ASN A 282 6.75 -10.66 -2.27
C ASN A 282 5.25 -10.58 -1.99
N ALA A 283 4.65 -11.67 -1.53
CA ALA A 283 3.36 -11.60 -0.85
C ALA A 283 3.23 -12.72 0.18
N VAL A 284 2.66 -12.39 1.31
CA VAL A 284 2.47 -13.29 2.44
C VAL A 284 1.09 -13.08 3.06
N LEU A 285 0.57 -14.14 3.67
CA LEU A 285 -0.61 -14.09 4.53
C LEU A 285 -0.16 -14.17 5.99
N THR A 286 -0.55 -13.19 6.80
CA THR A 286 -0.20 -13.12 8.23
C THR A 286 -1.11 -12.16 8.98
N ASP A 287 -1.34 -12.43 10.26
CA ASP A 287 -1.98 -11.58 11.24
C ASP A 287 -0.99 -10.53 11.77
N TYR A 288 -0.42 -9.72 10.87
CA TYR A 288 0.72 -8.83 11.14
C TYR A 288 0.55 -7.93 12.39
N TRP A 289 -0.68 -7.61 12.77
CA TRP A 289 -0.98 -6.82 13.98
C TRP A 289 -0.63 -7.56 15.28
N ALA A 290 -0.44 -8.87 15.27
CA ALA A 290 0.04 -9.67 16.40
C ALA A 290 1.58 -9.75 16.48
N HIS A 291 2.29 -9.19 15.49
CA HIS A 291 3.75 -9.29 15.33
C HIS A 291 4.43 -7.91 15.41
N HIS A 292 4.30 -7.25 16.56
CA HIS A 292 4.78 -5.88 16.81
C HIS A 292 5.95 -5.80 17.80
N GLY A 293 6.53 -6.93 18.20
CA GLY A 293 7.70 -7.01 19.06
C GLY A 293 9.01 -6.79 18.29
N VAL A 294 10.07 -6.38 19.01
CA VAL A 294 11.42 -6.23 18.42
C VAL A 294 11.90 -7.54 17.77
N GLY A 295 11.53 -8.69 18.35
CA GLY A 295 11.87 -10.01 17.84
C GLY A 295 11.12 -10.43 16.57
N ASP A 296 10.13 -9.66 16.10
CA ASP A 296 9.31 -10.01 14.94
C ASP A 296 9.92 -9.58 13.59
N GLY A 297 11.18 -9.12 13.60
CA GLY A 297 11.97 -8.87 12.38
C GLY A 297 11.89 -9.96 11.30
N PRO A 298 11.89 -11.27 11.64
CA PRO A 298 11.68 -12.35 10.66
C PRO A 298 10.40 -12.25 9.80
N TYR A 299 9.31 -11.66 10.30
CA TYR A 299 8.08 -11.45 9.50
C TYR A 299 8.27 -10.34 8.47
N ARG A 300 9.00 -9.29 8.84
CA ARG A 300 9.39 -8.20 7.93
C ARG A 300 10.30 -8.75 6.82
N ALA A 301 11.26 -9.61 7.18
CA ALA A 301 12.13 -10.30 6.23
C ALA A 301 11.35 -11.21 5.26
N ALA A 302 10.29 -11.89 5.72
CA ALA A 302 9.41 -12.70 4.86
C ALA A 302 8.68 -11.86 3.79
N LEU A 303 8.33 -10.61 4.12
CA LEU A 303 7.78 -9.64 3.17
C LEU A 303 8.86 -9.01 2.28
N GLY A 304 10.15 -9.30 2.52
CA GLY A 304 11.28 -8.77 1.78
C GLY A 304 11.62 -7.31 2.10
N ILE A 305 11.08 -6.77 3.20
CA ILE A 305 11.44 -5.44 3.69
C ILE A 305 12.70 -5.59 4.55
N GLY A 306 13.75 -4.83 4.24
CA GLY A 306 15.03 -4.88 4.96
C GLY A 306 14.98 -4.34 6.39
N GLU A 307 16.13 -4.35 7.07
CA GLU A 307 16.36 -3.49 8.25
C GLU A 307 16.56 -2.02 7.86
#